data_AF-A0A9D2USU6-F1
#
_entry.id   AF-A0A9D2USU6-F1
#
_cell.length_a   1.000
_cell.length_b   1.000
_cell.length_c   1.000
_cell.angle_alpha   90.00
_cell.angle_beta   90.00
_cell.angle_gamma   90.00
#
_symmetry.space_group_name_H-M   'P 1'
#
loop_
_entity.id
_entity.type
_entity.pdbx_description
1 polymer ?
#
loop_
_entity_poly.entity_id
_entity_poly.type
_entity_poly.pdbx_seq_one_letter_code
_entity_poly.pdbx_strand_id
1 'polypeptide(L)' 'MNQMVDTKKASKSYFNWQDPFLLEQQLTEEERMIRDSAQAYCQDKLMPRVLEQFRHEKTDLAIFREMGEL' A
#
# COMPACT_ATOMS: atom_id res chain seq x y z
N MET A 1 34.16 28.65 -33.67
CA MET A 1 34.59 27.90 -32.47
C MET A 1 33.32 27.50 -31.73
N ASN A 2 32.90 26.24 -31.83
CA ASN A 2 31.58 25.77 -31.44
C ASN A 2 31.36 25.87 -29.93
N GLN A 3 30.25 26.46 -29.53
CA GLN A 3 29.76 26.43 -28.15
C GLN A 3 29.42 24.97 -27.80
N MET A 4 30.08 24.44 -26.76
CA MET A 4 29.68 23.20 -26.11
C MET A 4 28.34 23.43 -25.44
N VAL A 5 27.28 22.88 -26.03
CA VAL A 5 25.96 22.78 -25.41
C VAL A 5 26.06 21.66 -24.38
N ASP A 6 26.20 22.03 -23.11
CA ASP A 6 26.03 21.11 -21.98
C ASP A 6 24.59 20.58 -21.98
N THR A 7 24.38 19.47 -22.67
CA THR A 7 23.15 18.71 -22.65
C THR A 7 23.01 18.05 -21.29
N LYS A 8 22.38 18.73 -20.33
CA LYS A 8 21.90 18.10 -19.09
C LYS A 8 20.99 16.93 -19.48
N LYS A 9 21.52 15.70 -19.36
CA LYS A 9 20.77 14.46 -19.55
C LYS A 9 19.63 14.47 -18.54
N ALA A 10 18.39 14.56 -19.01
CA ALA A 10 17.21 14.43 -18.14
C ALA A 10 17.27 13.07 -17.44
N SER A 11 17.28 13.08 -16.10
CA SER A 11 17.15 11.85 -15.32
C SER A 11 15.78 11.25 -15.60
N LYS A 12 15.73 10.00 -16.05
CA LYS A 12 14.46 9.24 -16.14
C LYS A 12 13.78 9.31 -14.78
N SER A 13 12.55 9.82 -14.73
CA SER A 13 11.73 9.68 -13.54
C SER A 13 11.45 8.19 -13.31
N TYR A 14 11.50 7.76 -12.05
CA TYR A 14 11.18 6.39 -11.68
C TYR A 14 9.67 6.20 -11.84
N PHE A 15 9.26 5.31 -12.74
CA PHE A 15 7.86 4.97 -12.97
C PHE A 15 7.51 3.68 -12.19
N ASN A 16 6.64 3.79 -11.20
CA ASN A 16 6.11 2.65 -10.47
C ASN A 16 4.81 2.18 -11.13
N TRP A 17 4.77 0.95 -11.66
CA TRP A 17 3.56 0.41 -12.28
C TRP A 17 2.45 0.07 -11.28
N GLN A 18 2.80 -0.21 -10.02
CA GLN A 18 1.84 -0.46 -8.93
C GLN A 18 1.25 0.84 -8.38
N ASP A 19 1.95 1.96 -8.61
CA ASP A 19 1.52 3.30 -8.19
C ASP A 19 1.88 4.35 -9.27
N PRO A 20 1.17 4.36 -10.42
CA PRO A 20 1.52 5.22 -11.56
C PRO A 20 1.43 6.72 -11.28
N PHE A 21 0.64 7.10 -10.27
CA PHE A 21 0.42 8.49 -9.87
C PHE A 21 1.08 8.85 -8.54
N LEU A 22 1.92 7.97 -7.99
CA LEU A 22 2.67 8.21 -6.77
C LEU A 22 1.75 8.59 -5.59
N LEU A 23 0.64 7.87 -5.42
CA LEU A 23 -0.28 7.99 -4.29
C LEU A 23 0.48 8.02 -2.96
N GLU A 24 1.55 7.23 -2.83
CA GLU A 24 2.41 7.21 -1.64
C GLU A 24 2.89 8.61 -1.22
N GLN A 25 3.19 9.46 -2.19
CA GLN A 25 3.72 10.81 -1.98
C GLN A 25 2.61 11.83 -1.71
N GLN A 26 1.36 11.46 -2.00
CA GLN A 26 0.19 12.31 -1.75
C GLN A 26 -0.36 12.11 -0.33
N LEU A 27 -0.01 11.01 0.32
CA LEU A 27 -0.43 10.71 1.69
C LEU A 27 0.44 11.44 2.71
N THR A 28 -0.20 11.86 3.80
CA THR A 28 0.46 12.30 5.03
C THR A 28 1.12 11.11 5.73
N GLU A 29 1.98 11.39 6.71
CA GLU A 29 2.61 10.34 7.51
C GLU A 29 1.60 9.54 8.33
N GLU A 30 0.60 10.21 8.89
CA GLU A 30 -0.49 9.57 9.62
C GLU A 30 -1.30 8.62 8.73
N GLU A 31 -1.67 9.04 7.52
CA GLU A 31 -2.39 8.19 6.57
C GLU A 31 -1.58 6.96 6.15
N ARG A 32 -0.26 7.11 5.97
CA ARG A 32 0.63 5.96 5.71
C ARG A 32 0.66 5.00 6.89
N MET A 33 0.79 5.50 8.12
CA MET A 33 0.78 4.67 9.33
C MET A 33 -0.53 3.89 9.47
N ILE A 34 -1.68 4.55 9.25
CA ILE A 34 -3.00 3.90 9.31
C ILE A 34 -3.11 2.81 8.24
N ARG A 35 -2.69 3.09 7.00
CA ARG A 35 -2.67 2.09 5.92
C ARG A 35 -1.79 0.90 6.27
N ASP A 36 -0.58 1.14 6.75
CA ASP A 36 0.38 0.08 7.06
C ASP A 36 -0.13 -0.79 8.22
N SER A 37 -0.77 -0.18 9.23
CA SER A 37 -1.47 -0.91 10.31
C SER A 37 -2.61 -1.78 9.77
N ALA A 38 -3.46 -1.22 8.91
CA ALA A 38 -4.55 -1.96 8.28
C ALA A 38 -4.04 -3.12 7.41
N GLN A 39 -2.96 -2.90 6.66
CA GLN A 39 -2.31 -3.92 5.84
C GLN A 39 -1.75 -5.05 6.71
N ALA A 40 -1.07 -4.74 7.81
CA ALA A 40 -0.55 -5.74 8.74
C ALA A 40 -1.68 -6.60 9.31
N TYR A 41 -2.76 -5.99 9.79
CA TYR A 41 -3.92 -6.72 10.28
C TYR A 41 -4.54 -7.65 9.22
N CYS A 42 -4.71 -7.14 7.99
CA CYS A 42 -5.25 -7.94 6.90
C CYS A 42 -4.36 -9.14 6.58
N GLN A 43 -3.05 -8.95 6.56
CA GLN A 43 -2.09 -10.00 6.21
C GLN A 43 -1.92 -11.03 7.32
N ASP A 44 -1.94 -10.62 8.57
CA ASP A 44 -1.67 -11.49 9.73
C ASP A 44 -2.93 -12.19 10.25
N LYS A 45 -4.10 -11.53 10.20
CA LYS A 45 -5.35 -12.05 10.80
C LYS A 45 -6.36 -12.50 9.75
N LEU A 46 -6.55 -11.74 8.68
CA LEU A 46 -7.61 -12.03 7.70
C LEU A 46 -7.16 -13.05 6.64
N MET A 47 -5.95 -12.88 6.08
CA MET A 47 -5.39 -13.78 5.06
C MET A 47 -5.42 -15.27 5.44
N PRO A 48 -5.04 -15.72 6.65
CA PRO A 48 -5.07 -17.15 6.98
C PRO A 48 -6.49 -17.71 7.11
N ARG A 49 -7.49 -16.86 7.36
CA ARG A 49 -8.88 -17.28 7.63
C ARG A 49 -9.74 -17.29 6.36
N VAL A 50 -9.39 -16.47 5.35
CA VAL A 50 -10.26 -16.16 4.20
C VAL A 50 -10.69 -17.38 3.40
N LEU A 51 -9.81 -18.36 3.17
CA LEU A 51 -10.13 -19.52 2.34
C LEU A 51 -11.20 -20.42 2.97
N GLU A 52 -11.04 -20.74 4.26
CA GLU A 52 -11.98 -21.61 4.98
C GLU A 52 -13.29 -20.88 5.29
N GLN A 53 -13.21 -19.61 5.70
CA GLN A 53 -14.39 -18.78 5.96
C GLN A 53 -15.23 -18.59 4.70
N PHE A 54 -14.60 -18.32 3.56
CA PHE A 54 -15.30 -18.21 2.28
C PHE A 54 -15.90 -19.54 1.83
N ARG A 55 -15.13 -20.64 1.91
CA ARG A 55 -15.59 -22.00 1.54
C ARG A 55 -16.85 -22.42 2.31
N HIS A 56 -16.95 -22.02 3.56
CA HIS A 56 -18.03 -22.43 4.45
C HIS A 56 -19.08 -21.34 4.72
N GLU A 57 -19.00 -20.20 4.03
CA GLU A 57 -19.90 -19.06 4.23
C GLU A 57 -20.01 -18.63 5.71
N LYS A 58 -18.86 -18.60 6.40
CA LYS A 58 -18.77 -18.24 7.83
C LYS A 58 -18.07 -16.92 8.01
N THR A 59 -18.62 -16.07 8.86
CA THR A 59 -18.00 -14.81 9.31
C THR A 59 -17.77 -14.86 10.82
N ASP A 60 -16.54 -14.57 11.24
CA ASP A 60 -16.20 -14.48 12.66
C ASP A 60 -16.50 -13.08 13.21
N LEU A 61 -17.35 -13.00 14.24
CA LEU A 61 -17.69 -11.75 14.91
C LEU A 61 -16.50 -11.13 15.67
N ALA A 62 -15.49 -11.94 16.02
CA ALA A 62 -14.28 -11.44 16.65
C ALA A 62 -13.53 -10.43 15.77
N ILE A 63 -13.65 -10.56 14.43
CA ILE A 63 -13.02 -9.64 13.47
C ILE A 63 -13.40 -8.18 13.73
N PHE A 64 -14.65 -7.91 14.13
CA PHE A 64 -15.11 -6.54 14.42
C PHE A 64 -14.47 -5.97 15.70
N ARG A 65 -14.19 -6.83 16.68
CA ARG A 65 -13.52 -6.42 17.91
C ARG A 65 -12.03 -6.21 17.66
N GLU A 66 -11.40 -7.17 16.96
CA GLU A 66 -10.00 -7.09 16.55
C GLU A 66 -9.72 -5.79 15.76
N MET A 67 -10.62 -5.39 14.85
CA MET A 67 -10.50 -4.14 14.10
C MET A 67 -10.59 -2.86 14.96
N GLY A 68 -11.31 -2.91 16.08
CA GLY A 68 -11.45 -1.76 16.99
C GLY A 68 -10.35 -1.64 18.04
N GLU A 69 -9.51 -2.66 18.18
CA GLU A 69 -8.36 -2.67 19.09
C GLU A 69 -7.07 -2.11 18.44
N LEU A 70 -7.09 -1.90 17.11
CA LEU A 70 -6.02 -1.28 16.33
C LEU A 70 -6.04 0.24 16.45
#